data_AF-A0A1F9XC17-F1
#
_entry.id   AF-A0A1F9XC17-F1
#
_cell.length_a   1.000
_cell.length_b   1.000
_cell.length_c   1.000
_cell.angle_alpha   90.00
_cell.angle_beta   90.00
_cell.angle_gamma   90.00
#
_symmetry.space_group_name_H-M   'P 1'
#
loop_
_entity.id
_entity.type
_entity.pdbx_description
1 polymer ?
#
loop_
_entity_poly.entity_id
_entity_poly.type
_entity_poly.pdbx_seq_one_letter_code
_entity_poly.pdbx_strand_id
1 'polypeptide(L)'
;MNELFQAADWKKEKHVPVIEIGGVPKKGEYFTVNVTIGKDIPHPNTTDHHIQWIELYFKAEGEQFPFQVGRVEFSAHGASVRGPDTSGVYTHHNGCMSVKTDKPGTLLASSYCNIHGLWQSQKEVEF
;
A
#
# COMPACT_ATOMS: atom_id res chain seq x y z
N MET A 1 2.73 12.70 15.04
CA MET A 1 2.80 12.11 13.68
C MET A 1 1.43 11.69 13.13
N ASN A 2 0.42 11.37 13.95
CA ASN A 2 -0.91 10.99 13.43
C ASN A 2 -1.54 12.04 12.50
N GLU A 3 -1.23 13.32 12.68
CA GLU A 3 -1.70 14.40 11.80
C GLU A 3 -1.01 14.42 10.42
N LEU A 4 0.07 13.66 10.21
CA LEU A 4 0.81 13.60 8.94
C LEU A 4 0.23 12.58 7.96
N PHE A 5 -0.44 11.54 8.45
CA PHE A 5 -1.02 10.48 7.62
C PHE A 5 -2.49 10.78 7.33
N GLN A 6 -2.78 11.09 6.07
CA GLN A 6 -4.13 11.37 5.61
C GLN A 6 -4.93 10.06 5.45
N ALA A 7 -6.20 10.10 5.79
CA ALA A 7 -7.15 9.00 5.58
C ALA A 7 -8.44 9.56 4.98
N ALA A 8 -8.99 8.87 3.98
CA ALA A 8 -10.20 9.28 3.26
C ALA A 8 -10.90 8.04 2.65
N ASP A 9 -12.09 8.27 2.07
CA ASP A 9 -12.76 7.27 1.25
C ASP A 9 -11.99 7.08 -0.07
N TRP A 10 -11.40 5.90 -0.26
CA TRP A 10 -10.60 5.54 -1.43
C TRP A 10 -11.37 5.62 -2.76
N LYS A 11 -12.71 5.60 -2.73
CA LYS A 11 -13.54 5.79 -3.93
C LYS A 11 -13.58 7.24 -4.41
N LYS A 12 -13.23 8.18 -3.53
CA LYS A 12 -13.21 9.63 -3.81
C LYS A 12 -11.79 10.19 -3.80
N GLU A 13 -10.87 9.49 -3.15
CA GLU A 13 -9.48 9.90 -2.99
C GLU A 13 -8.53 8.82 -3.50
N LYS A 14 -7.77 9.17 -4.53
CA LYS A 14 -6.91 8.23 -5.28
C LYS A 14 -5.60 7.88 -4.58
N HIS A 15 -5.28 8.53 -3.46
CA HIS A 15 -4.03 8.32 -2.72
C HIS A 15 -4.16 7.32 -1.55
N VAL A 16 -5.37 6.92 -1.18
CA VAL A 16 -5.59 5.99 -0.07
C VAL A 16 -5.19 4.57 -0.51
N PRO A 17 -4.27 3.89 0.20
CA PRO A 17 -3.91 2.52 -0.13
C PRO A 17 -5.11 1.60 0.10
N VAL A 18 -5.49 0.81 -0.91
CA VAL A 18 -6.58 -0.17 -0.82
C VAL A 18 -5.99 -1.52 -0.45
N ILE A 19 -6.49 -2.12 0.64
CA ILE A 19 -6.07 -3.44 1.13
C ILE A 19 -7.10 -4.49 0.70
N GLU A 20 -6.64 -5.52 -0.01
CA GLU A 20 -7.46 -6.65 -0.45
C GLU A 20 -6.87 -7.97 0.05
N ILE A 21 -7.70 -8.73 0.76
CA ILE A 21 -7.34 -10.04 1.28
C ILE A 21 -7.82 -11.09 0.27
N GLY A 22 -6.91 -11.93 -0.20
CA GLY A 22 -7.22 -13.03 -1.09
C GLY A 22 -7.85 -14.20 -0.34
N GLY A 23 -9.10 -14.52 -0.68
CA GLY A 23 -9.84 -15.59 -0.02
C GLY A 23 -10.20 -15.28 1.43
N VAL A 24 -10.52 -16.32 2.19
CA VAL A 24 -10.79 -16.23 3.63
C VAL A 24 -9.53 -16.69 4.36
N PRO A 25 -8.86 -15.82 5.15
CA PRO A 25 -7.72 -16.20 5.97
C PRO A 25 -8.05 -17.41 6.86
N LYS A 26 -7.04 -18.21 7.17
CA LYS A 26 -7.14 -19.30 8.13
C LYS A 26 -5.95 -19.24 9.08
N LYS A 27 -6.21 -19.56 10.34
CA LYS A 27 -5.18 -19.61 11.38
C LYS A 27 -3.99 -20.46 10.95
N GLY A 28 -2.79 -19.88 10.98
CA GLY A 28 -1.54 -20.59 10.69
C GLY A 28 -1.31 -20.94 9.22
N GLU A 29 -2.20 -20.53 8.31
CA GLU A 29 -2.02 -20.68 6.86
C GLU A 29 -1.61 -19.35 6.23
N TYR A 30 -0.88 -19.41 5.11
CA TYR A 30 -0.59 -18.22 4.33
C TYR A 30 -1.83 -17.76 3.57
N PHE A 31 -2.08 -16.46 3.58
CA PHE A 31 -3.05 -15.80 2.71
C PHE A 31 -2.39 -14.61 2.00
N THR A 32 -2.96 -14.21 0.87
CA THR A 32 -2.43 -13.11 0.07
C THR A 32 -3.05 -11.79 0.50
N VAL A 33 -2.22 -10.76 0.63
CA VAL A 33 -2.65 -9.37 0.78
C VAL A 33 -2.15 -8.56 -0.40
N ASN A 34 -3.07 -8.01 -1.18
CA ASN A 34 -2.77 -7.06 -2.24
C ASN A 34 -2.98 -5.63 -1.71
N VAL A 35 -2.05 -4.74 -2.02
CA VAL A 35 -2.12 -3.32 -1.72
C VAL A 35 -1.97 -2.51 -3.00
N THR A 36 -2.94 -1.62 -3.26
CA THR A 36 -2.97 -0.85 -4.51
C THR A 36 -3.38 0.59 -4.23
N ILE A 37 -2.77 1.53 -4.94
CA ILE A 37 -3.21 2.95 -4.98
C ILE A 37 -4.03 3.18 -6.26
N GLY A 38 -4.93 4.16 -6.28
CA GLY A 38 -5.63 4.56 -7.50
C GLY A 38 -6.51 3.49 -8.19
N LYS A 39 -7.06 2.54 -7.41
CA LYS A 39 -7.84 1.41 -7.94
C LYS A 39 -9.08 1.82 -8.75
N ASP A 40 -9.88 2.75 -8.21
CA ASP A 40 -11.08 3.26 -8.90
C ASP A 40 -10.76 4.53 -9.72
N ILE A 41 -9.96 5.43 -9.14
CA ILE A 41 -9.52 6.67 -9.78
C ILE A 41 -8.00 6.58 -9.98
N PRO A 42 -7.49 6.49 -11.21
CA PRO A 42 -6.05 6.34 -11.46
C PRO A 42 -5.22 7.47 -10.85
N HIS A 43 -4.17 7.11 -10.11
CA HIS A 43 -3.14 8.06 -9.68
C HIS A 43 -2.10 8.24 -10.81
N PRO A 44 -1.60 9.48 -11.06
CA PRO A 44 -0.53 9.71 -12.02
C PRO A 44 0.73 8.87 -11.77
N ASN A 45 1.48 8.60 -12.83
CA ASN A 45 2.79 7.96 -12.72
C ASN A 45 3.72 8.58 -13.74
N THR A 46 4.19 9.78 -13.40
CA THR A 46 5.15 10.55 -14.21
C THR A 46 6.41 10.81 -13.39
N THR A 47 7.44 11.32 -14.04
CA THR A 47 8.69 11.71 -13.38
C THR A 47 8.44 12.72 -12.25
N ASP A 48 7.49 13.64 -12.45
CA ASP A 48 7.19 14.71 -11.50
C ASP A 48 6.12 14.34 -10.46
N HIS A 49 5.28 13.33 -10.71
CA HIS A 49 4.18 12.97 -9.83
C HIS A 49 3.90 11.47 -9.85
N HIS A 50 4.27 10.80 -8.76
CA HIS A 50 4.16 9.35 -8.61
C HIS A 50 4.08 8.91 -7.15
N ILE A 51 3.57 7.69 -6.96
CA ILE A 51 3.67 6.98 -5.68
C ILE A 51 5.03 6.34 -5.60
N GLN A 52 5.74 6.55 -4.50
CA GLN A 52 7.07 5.96 -4.30
C GLN A 52 7.02 4.58 -3.65
N TRP A 53 6.09 4.37 -2.73
CA TRP A 53 6.05 3.12 -1.97
C TRP A 53 4.70 2.86 -1.30
N ILE A 54 4.49 1.60 -0.93
CA ILE A 54 3.49 1.15 0.03
C ILE A 54 4.17 0.26 1.08
N GLU A 55 3.85 0.48 2.35
CA GLU A 55 4.20 -0.37 3.48
C GLU A 55 2.97 -1.03 4.06
N LEU A 56 3.14 -2.28 4.50
CA LEU A 56 2.12 -3.04 5.18
C LEU A 56 2.62 -3.46 6.55
N TYR A 57 1.77 -3.28 7.55
CA TYR A 57 1.98 -3.72 8.93
C TYR A 57 0.82 -4.59 9.36
N PHE A 58 1.05 -5.41 10.38
CA PHE A 58 0.01 -6.18 11.05
C PHE A 58 0.09 -5.98 12.56
N LYS A 59 -1.03 -5.62 13.18
CA LYS A 59 -1.19 -5.57 14.62
C LYS A 59 -2.14 -6.69 15.05
N ALA A 60 -1.57 -7.77 15.58
CA ALA A 60 -2.36 -8.87 16.12
C ALA A 60 -3.19 -8.41 17.32
N GLU A 61 -4.39 -8.97 17.46
CA GLU A 61 -5.29 -8.66 18.57
C GLU A 61 -4.65 -9.04 19.91
N GLY A 62 -4.78 -8.13 20.89
CA GLY A 62 -4.19 -8.29 22.23
C GLY A 62 -2.67 -8.08 22.30
N GLU A 63 -1.98 -7.87 21.18
CA GLU A 63 -0.55 -7.57 21.18
C GLU A 63 -0.26 -6.08 21.38
N GLN A 64 0.82 -5.79 22.10
CA GLN A 64 1.23 -4.42 22.41
C GLN A 64 1.74 -3.67 21.18
N PHE A 65 2.42 -4.35 20.25
CA PHE A 65 3.15 -3.73 19.16
C PHE A 65 2.74 -4.29 17.79
N PRO A 66 2.69 -3.46 16.74
CA PRO A 66 2.56 -3.93 15.36
C PRO A 66 3.90 -4.44 14.82
N PHE A 67 3.84 -5.25 13.76
CA PHE A 67 5.01 -5.72 13.02
C PHE A 67 4.93 -5.28 11.55
N GLN A 68 6.06 -4.85 10.98
CA GLN A 68 6.13 -4.62 9.54
C GLN A 68 6.09 -5.95 8.80
N VAL A 69 5.10 -6.10 7.93
CA VAL A 69 4.95 -7.28 7.07
C VAL A 69 5.87 -7.14 5.86
N GLY A 70 5.92 -5.95 5.28
CA GLY A 70 6.77 -5.69 4.12
C GLY A 70 6.62 -4.27 3.59
N ARG A 71 7.43 -3.99 2.58
CA ARG A 71 7.48 -2.73 1.85
C ARG A 71 7.67 -3.03 0.37
N VAL A 72 6.92 -2.33 -0.47
CA VAL A 72 7.12 -2.34 -1.93
C VAL A 72 7.47 -0.94 -2.36
N GLU A 73 8.61 -0.81 -3.04
CA GLU A 73 9.06 0.43 -3.64
C GLU A 73 8.80 0.39 -5.16
N PHE A 74 8.27 1.48 -5.68
CA PHE A 74 8.02 1.67 -7.11
C PHE A 74 9.11 2.61 -7.61
N SER A 75 10.03 2.12 -8.44
CA SER A 75 11.29 2.84 -8.71
C SER A 75 11.37 3.46 -10.10
N ALA A 76 10.60 2.96 -11.07
CA ALA A 76 10.62 3.51 -12.43
C ALA A 76 9.40 4.40 -12.68
N HIS A 77 9.65 5.66 -13.04
CA HIS A 77 8.63 6.68 -13.31
C HIS A 77 8.90 7.43 -14.61
N GLY A 78 9.41 6.73 -15.64
CA GLY A 78 9.56 7.31 -16.97
C GLY A 78 10.84 8.09 -17.25
N ALA A 79 11.65 8.44 -16.25
CA ALA A 79 12.87 9.23 -16.47
C ALA A 79 13.95 8.46 -17.27
N SER A 80 14.62 9.15 -18.19
CA SER A 80 15.80 8.64 -18.91
C SER A 80 16.80 9.75 -19.26
N VAL A 81 17.93 9.40 -19.88
CA VAL A 81 18.90 10.39 -20.42
C VAL A 81 18.31 11.31 -21.50
N ARG A 82 17.14 10.97 -22.06
CA ARG A 82 16.41 11.82 -23.01
C ARG A 82 15.46 12.82 -22.35
N GLY A 83 15.37 12.83 -21.02
CA GLY A 83 14.48 13.71 -20.25
C GLY A 83 13.42 12.96 -19.43
N PRO A 84 12.53 13.70 -18.74
CA PRO A 84 11.40 13.11 -18.00
C PRO A 84 10.45 12.37 -18.95
N ASP A 85 9.84 11.30 -18.47
CA ASP A 85 8.77 10.53 -19.16
C ASP A 85 9.14 9.94 -20.54
N THR A 86 10.43 9.69 -20.78
CA THR A 86 10.96 9.20 -22.08
C THR A 86 11.51 7.77 -22.06
N SER A 87 11.59 7.10 -20.89
CA SER A 87 12.15 5.75 -20.78
C SER A 87 11.22 4.67 -21.33
N GLY A 88 9.91 4.90 -21.29
CA GLY A 88 8.89 3.89 -21.55
C GLY A 88 8.72 2.85 -20.44
N VAL A 89 9.42 3.02 -19.31
CA VAL A 89 9.42 2.09 -18.16
C VAL A 89 8.79 2.76 -16.95
N TYR A 90 7.68 2.17 -16.47
CA TYR A 90 6.90 2.67 -15.34
C TYR A 90 6.50 1.50 -14.43
N THR A 91 6.77 1.63 -13.13
CA THR A 91 6.33 0.66 -12.13
C THR A 91 4.94 1.05 -11.64
N HIS A 92 3.95 0.18 -11.81
CA HIS A 92 2.61 0.41 -11.27
C HIS A 92 2.63 0.33 -9.73
N HIS A 93 1.81 1.16 -9.07
CA HIS A 93 1.73 1.24 -7.62
C HIS A 93 0.84 0.14 -7.00
N ASN A 94 1.22 -1.12 -7.24
CA ASN A 94 0.57 -2.33 -6.72
C ASN A 94 1.64 -3.26 -6.12
N GLY A 95 1.37 -3.78 -4.91
CA GLY A 95 2.18 -4.77 -4.22
C GLY A 95 1.36 -5.96 -3.74
N CYS A 96 2.00 -7.13 -3.63
CA CYS A 96 1.41 -8.36 -3.14
C CYS A 96 2.34 -9.01 -2.11
N MET A 97 1.79 -9.40 -0.96
CA MET A 97 2.52 -10.05 0.12
C MET A 97 1.77 -11.29 0.58
N SER A 98 2.47 -12.40 0.81
CA SER A 98 1.91 -13.59 1.45
C SER A 98 2.16 -13.52 2.95
N VAL A 99 1.09 -13.48 3.73
CA VAL A 99 1.12 -13.23 5.18
C VAL A 99 0.60 -14.47 5.90
N LYS A 100 1.18 -14.81 7.05
CA LYS A 100 0.69 -15.86 7.95
C LYS A 100 0.62 -15.30 9.36
N THR A 101 -0.47 -15.59 10.07
CA THR A 101 -0.66 -15.25 11.48
C THR A 101 -1.48 -16.33 12.19
N ASP A 102 -1.26 -16.47 13.50
CA ASP A 102 -2.03 -17.35 14.37
C ASP A 102 -3.13 -16.61 15.16
N LYS A 103 -3.22 -15.29 14.99
CA LYS A 103 -4.19 -14.42 15.66
C LYS A 103 -4.93 -13.52 14.65
N PRO A 104 -6.21 -13.22 14.89
CA PRO A 104 -6.89 -12.12 14.20
C PRO A 104 -6.19 -10.80 14.53
N GLY A 105 -6.55 -9.74 13.81
CA GLY A 105 -6.01 -8.41 14.04
C GLY A 105 -6.16 -7.51 12.84
N THR A 106 -5.40 -6.42 12.82
CA THR A 106 -5.58 -5.35 11.84
C THR A 106 -4.37 -5.25 10.92
N LEU A 107 -4.60 -5.27 9.61
CA LEU A 107 -3.65 -4.83 8.60
C LEU A 107 -3.67 -3.29 8.53
N LEU A 108 -2.50 -2.68 8.56
CA LEU A 108 -2.32 -1.23 8.45
C LEU A 108 -1.46 -0.98 7.22
N ALA A 109 -1.98 -0.24 6.24
CA ALA A 109 -1.22 0.15 5.07
C ALA A 109 -0.87 1.64 5.15
N SER A 110 0.33 1.98 4.72
CA SER A 110 0.73 3.37 4.51
C SER A 110 1.40 3.53 3.15
N SER A 111 1.28 4.72 2.57
CA SER A 111 1.86 5.03 1.26
C SER A 111 2.35 6.47 1.21
N TYR A 112 3.16 6.76 0.19
CA TYR A 112 3.71 8.08 -0.04
C TYR A 112 3.61 8.50 -1.50
N CYS A 113 2.97 9.64 -1.72
CA CYS A 113 3.03 10.38 -2.97
C CYS A 113 4.11 11.45 -2.86
N ASN A 114 5.00 11.54 -3.85
CA ASN A 114 6.15 12.43 -3.83
C ASN A 114 5.80 13.91 -3.61
N ILE A 115 4.58 14.33 -3.96
CA ILE A 115 4.09 15.72 -3.81
C ILE A 115 2.84 15.85 -2.93
N HIS A 116 2.14 14.75 -2.62
CA HIS A 116 0.90 14.78 -1.81
C HIS A 116 1.05 14.10 -0.44
N GLY A 117 2.28 13.86 0.02
CA GLY A 117 2.56 13.43 1.37
C GLY A 117 2.13 11.98 1.67
N LEU A 118 1.86 11.73 2.95
CA LEU A 118 1.62 10.40 3.50
C LEU A 118 0.13 10.08 3.62
N TRP A 119 -0.20 8.82 3.35
CA TRP A 119 -1.56 8.31 3.36
C TRP A 119 -1.63 6.97 4.09
N GLN A 120 -2.79 6.65 4.65
CA GLN A 120 -2.98 5.40 5.38
C GLN A 120 -4.37 4.81 5.19
N SER A 121 -4.47 3.50 5.43
CA SER A 121 -5.73 2.77 5.56
C SER A 121 -5.54 1.57 6.48
N GLN A 122 -6.65 0.96 6.89
CA GLN A 122 -6.63 -0.26 7.68
C GLN A 122 -7.70 -1.24 7.23
N LYS A 123 -7.49 -2.53 7.53
CA LYS A 123 -8.45 -3.60 7.27
C LYS A 123 -8.30 -4.72 8.29
N GLU A 124 -9.42 -5.16 8.86
CA GLU A 124 -9.41 -6.29 9.78
C GLU A 124 -9.18 -7.62 9.07
N VAL A 125 -8.52 -8.53 9.78
CA VAL A 125 -8.28 -9.93 9.43
C VAL A 125 -8.97 -10.76 10.50
N GLU A 126 -9.98 -11.51 10.08
CA GLU A 126 -10.78 -12.40 10.92
C GLU A 126 -10.74 -13.81 10.36
N PHE A 127 -10.84 -14.81 11.24
CA PHE A 127 -10.99 -16.23 10.93
C PHE A 127 -11.45 -17.01 12.16
#